data_AF-A0A942PE76-F1
#
_entry.id   AF-A0A942PE76-F1
#
_cell.length_a   1.000
_cell.length_b   1.000
_cell.length_c   1.000
_cell.angle_alpha   90.00
_cell.angle_beta   90.00
_cell.angle_gamma   90.00
#
_symmetry.space_group_name_H-M   'P 1'
#
loop_
_entity.id
_entity.type
_entity.pdbx_description
1 polymer ?
#
loop_
_entity_poly.entity_id
_entity_poly.type
_entity_poly.pdbx_seq_one_letter_code
_entity_poly.pdbx_strand_id
1 'polypeptide(L)'
;MFKHIRTTILLSAAVLLVTACKKTEYKFGDIKAPTGLALTATVIGVDASNPDGNGSGQVVITATSQNALTYNIDFGDGKTQVVPSGKLTYKYGSPGTNEFTITVNAVGTGGAISTISKKVKVFVAFEIPTAILNALTGGTSKVWVTDKDAPGHFGVG
;
A
#
# COMPACT_ATOMS: atom_id res chain seq x y z
N MET A 1 -40.73 3.79 -67.43
CA MET A 1 -39.85 4.77 -66.77
C MET A 1 -40.09 4.88 -65.25
N PHE A 2 -41.34 5.06 -64.79
CA PHE A 2 -41.66 5.15 -63.34
C PHE A 2 -41.38 3.89 -62.48
N LYS A 3 -41.35 2.70 -63.08
CA LYS A 3 -41.13 1.42 -62.34
C LYS A 3 -39.69 1.28 -61.82
N HIS A 4 -38.70 1.75 -62.59
CA HIS A 4 -37.29 1.71 -62.17
C HIS A 4 -36.98 2.75 -61.10
N ILE A 5 -37.59 3.94 -61.17
CA ILE A 5 -37.44 5.00 -60.15
C ILE A 5 -37.85 4.53 -58.74
N ARG A 6 -38.93 3.75 -58.62
CA ARG A 6 -39.36 3.18 -57.33
C ARG A 6 -38.35 2.17 -56.78
N THR A 7 -37.76 1.35 -57.66
CA THR A 7 -36.76 0.36 -57.27
C THR A 7 -35.45 1.03 -56.84
N THR A 8 -35.02 2.10 -57.51
CA THR A 8 -33.80 2.84 -57.13
C THR A 8 -33.96 3.57 -55.79
N ILE A 9 -35.14 4.12 -55.49
CA ILE A 9 -35.44 4.78 -54.20
C ILE A 9 -35.47 3.76 -53.04
N LEU A 10 -36.04 2.57 -53.26
CA LEU A 10 -36.03 1.49 -52.27
C LEU A 10 -34.61 0.96 -52.00
N LEU A 11 -33.78 0.86 -53.05
CA LEU A 11 -32.40 0.39 -52.92
C LEU A 11 -31.50 1.42 -52.21
N SER A 12 -31.67 2.72 -52.49
CA SER A 12 -30.91 3.78 -51.82
C SER A 12 -31.32 3.96 -50.35
N ALA A 13 -32.62 3.80 -50.03
CA ALA A 13 -33.10 3.78 -48.65
C ALA A 13 -32.56 2.59 -47.83
N ALA A 14 -32.40 1.41 -48.45
CA ALA A 14 -31.80 0.24 -47.80
C ALA A 14 -30.30 0.43 -47.48
N VAL A 15 -29.55 1.14 -48.35
CA VAL A 15 -28.13 1.47 -48.12
C VAL A 15 -27.95 2.50 -46.98
N LEU A 16 -28.90 3.43 -46.81
CA LEU A 16 -28.87 4.38 -45.69
C LEU A 16 -29.12 3.69 -44.33
N LEU A 17 -29.98 2.66 -44.29
CA LEU A 17 -30.30 1.92 -43.06
C LEU A 17 -29.12 1.09 -42.51
N VAL A 18 -28.21 0.60 -43.36
CA VAL A 18 -27.02 -0.16 -42.90
C VAL A 18 -25.89 0.72 -42.35
N THR A 19 -25.91 2.04 -42.59
CA THR A 19 -24.92 2.98 -42.03
C THR A 19 -25.32 3.59 -40.68
N ALA A 20 -26.56 3.34 -40.21
CA ALA A 20 -27.09 3.91 -38.97
C ALA A 20 -26.53 3.23 -37.69
N CYS A 21 -25.84 2.08 -37.81
CA CYS A 21 -25.06 1.51 -36.72
C CYS A 21 -23.72 2.24 -36.59
N LYS A 22 -23.71 3.44 -36.00
CA LYS A 22 -22.47 3.99 -35.44
C LYS A 22 -22.14 3.20 -34.17
N LYS A 23 -21.12 2.33 -34.22
CA LYS A 23 -20.55 1.74 -33.01
C LYS A 23 -20.04 2.88 -32.11
N THR A 24 -20.40 2.85 -30.84
CA THR A 24 -19.91 3.81 -29.85
C THR A 24 -18.40 3.66 -29.72
N GLU A 25 -17.65 4.69 -30.13
CA GLU A 25 -16.21 4.77 -29.90
C GLU A 25 -15.95 5.29 -28.48
N TYR A 26 -15.28 4.49 -27.66
CA TYR A 26 -14.79 4.93 -26.35
C TYR A 26 -13.37 5.48 -26.52
N LYS A 27 -13.16 6.75 -26.12
CA LYS A 27 -11.83 7.37 -26.10
C LYS A 27 -11.44 7.65 -24.65
N PHE A 28 -10.22 7.27 -24.27
CA PHE A 28 -9.68 7.43 -22.91
C PHE A 28 -9.20 8.86 -22.60
N GLY A 29 -9.32 9.80 -23.55
CA GLY A 29 -8.67 11.10 -23.47
C GLY A 29 -7.14 10.97 -23.55
N ASP A 30 -6.43 12.01 -23.13
CA ASP A 30 -4.97 11.99 -23.08
C ASP A 30 -4.47 11.10 -21.95
N ILE A 31 -3.74 10.04 -22.31
CA ILE A 31 -3.07 9.15 -21.38
C ILE A 31 -1.76 9.80 -20.96
N LYS A 32 -1.67 10.22 -19.70
CA LYS A 32 -0.52 10.93 -19.16
C LYS A 32 0.06 10.18 -17.97
N ALA A 33 1.27 9.66 -18.15
CA ALA A 33 2.05 9.10 -17.05
C ALA A 33 2.42 10.21 -16.05
N PRO A 34 2.36 9.94 -14.74
CA PRO A 34 2.79 10.93 -13.74
C PRO A 34 4.27 11.31 -13.90
N THR A 35 4.60 12.59 -13.69
CA THR A 35 5.98 13.10 -13.82
C THR A 35 6.44 13.76 -12.53
N GLY A 36 7.77 13.90 -12.36
CA GLY A 36 8.35 14.51 -11.15
C GLY A 36 8.02 13.74 -9.87
N LEU A 37 7.93 12.41 -9.98
CA LEU A 37 7.65 11.54 -8.85
C LEU A 37 8.79 11.62 -7.84
N ALA A 38 8.48 12.07 -6.63
CA ALA A 38 9.41 12.16 -5.51
C ALA A 38 8.84 11.39 -4.31
N LEU A 39 9.73 10.71 -3.59
CA LEU A 39 9.41 9.92 -2.40
C LEU A 39 10.29 10.36 -1.23
N THR A 40 9.64 10.87 -0.19
CA THR A 40 10.25 11.14 1.11
C THR A 40 9.72 10.12 2.11
N ALA A 41 10.63 9.48 2.82
CA ALA A 41 10.33 8.59 3.93
C ALA A 41 11.22 9.01 5.10
N THR A 42 10.59 9.37 6.21
CA THR A 42 11.24 9.89 7.41
C THR A 42 10.85 9.02 8.60
N VAL A 43 11.83 8.35 9.20
CA VAL A 43 11.63 7.54 10.41
C VAL A 43 11.47 8.47 11.61
N ILE A 44 10.45 8.22 12.46
CA ILE A 44 10.17 9.06 13.62
C ILE A 44 11.20 8.81 14.73
N GLY A 45 11.68 9.89 15.35
CA GLY A 45 12.60 9.83 16.48
C GLY A 45 14.04 9.53 16.11
N VAL A 46 14.45 9.87 14.88
CA VAL A 46 15.86 9.82 14.47
C VAL A 46 16.62 10.99 15.09
N ASP A 47 17.68 10.67 15.83
CA ASP A 47 18.64 11.62 16.39
C ASP A 47 20.04 10.97 16.47
N ALA A 48 21.01 11.66 17.07
CA ALA A 48 22.40 11.17 17.17
C ALA A 48 22.55 9.88 17.99
N SER A 49 21.66 9.63 18.95
CA SER A 49 21.65 8.43 19.79
C SER A 49 20.79 7.31 19.17
N ASN A 50 19.81 7.67 18.33
CA ASN A 50 18.83 6.78 17.74
C ASN A 50 18.81 6.91 16.20
N PRO A 51 19.88 6.49 15.48
CA PRO A 51 19.97 6.68 14.03
C PRO A 51 18.88 5.94 13.23
N ASP A 52 18.32 4.87 13.80
CA ASP A 52 17.29 4.04 13.18
C ASP A 52 15.87 4.31 13.75
N GLY A 53 15.70 5.38 14.54
CA GLY A 53 14.42 5.79 15.15
C GLY A 53 14.27 5.39 16.62
N ASN A 54 13.22 5.88 17.27
CA ASN A 54 13.00 5.74 18.72
C ASN A 54 12.36 4.41 19.15
N GLY A 55 12.30 3.40 18.27
CA GLY A 55 11.67 2.12 18.55
C GLY A 55 10.16 2.06 18.31
N SER A 56 9.50 3.17 17.94
CA SER A 56 8.05 3.15 17.64
C SER A 56 7.69 2.45 16.33
N GLY A 57 8.67 2.24 15.44
CA GLY A 57 8.46 1.66 14.10
C GLY A 57 7.72 2.58 13.12
N GLN A 58 7.51 3.85 13.45
CA GLN A 58 6.73 4.77 12.64
C GLN A 58 7.58 5.48 11.58
N VAL A 59 7.06 5.52 10.35
CA VAL A 59 7.67 6.20 9.20
C VAL A 59 6.64 7.10 8.54
N VAL A 60 6.95 8.39 8.43
CA VAL A 60 6.17 9.36 7.67
C VAL A 60 6.55 9.25 6.21
N ILE A 61 5.58 8.90 5.36
CA ILE A 61 5.76 8.71 3.93
C ILE A 61 5.04 9.82 3.19
N THR A 62 5.74 10.48 2.27
CA THR A 62 5.21 11.50 1.38
C THR A 62 5.66 11.23 -0.04
N ALA A 63 4.69 10.93 -0.90
CA ALA A 63 4.82 10.83 -2.34
C ALA A 63 4.20 12.07 -3.00
N THR A 64 4.92 12.66 -3.95
CA THR A 64 4.43 13.78 -4.75
C THR A 64 4.75 13.52 -6.21
N SER A 65 3.84 13.93 -7.10
CA SER A 65 4.03 13.88 -8.55
C SER A 65 3.01 14.77 -9.23
N GLN A 66 3.25 15.11 -10.49
CA GLN A 66 2.28 15.79 -11.34
C GLN A 66 1.47 14.76 -12.12
N ASN A 67 0.18 15.00 -12.30
CA ASN A 67 -0.75 14.17 -13.10
C ASN A 67 -1.00 12.77 -12.54
N ALA A 68 -0.64 12.50 -11.28
CA ALA A 68 -1.14 11.33 -10.57
C ALA A 68 -2.53 11.60 -10.00
N LEU A 69 -3.41 10.61 -10.16
CA LEU A 69 -4.74 10.53 -9.58
C LEU A 69 -4.70 9.84 -8.21
N THR A 70 -3.78 8.89 -8.02
CA THR A 70 -3.58 8.17 -6.77
C THR A 70 -2.17 7.58 -6.69
N TYR A 71 -1.83 7.06 -5.52
CA TYR A 71 -0.57 6.35 -5.26
C TYR A 71 -0.87 4.99 -4.66
N ASN A 72 -0.28 3.93 -5.20
CA ASN A 72 -0.24 2.62 -4.55
C ASN A 72 1.14 2.44 -3.94
N ILE A 73 1.20 2.25 -2.63
CA ILE A 73 2.44 2.20 -1.86
C ILE A 73 2.61 0.78 -1.31
N ASP A 74 3.71 0.13 -1.66
CA ASP A 74 4.21 -1.08 -1.05
C ASP A 74 5.23 -0.70 0.02
N PHE A 75 5.03 -1.17 1.25
CA PHE A 75 5.91 -0.84 2.38
C PHE A 75 7.14 -1.75 2.46
N GLY A 76 7.21 -2.82 1.66
CA GLY A 76 8.32 -3.77 1.66
C GLY A 76 8.26 -4.80 2.79
N ASP A 77 7.16 -4.82 3.56
CA ASP A 77 6.86 -5.83 4.59
C ASP A 77 5.74 -6.80 4.15
N GLY A 78 5.43 -6.81 2.85
CA GLY A 78 4.35 -7.60 2.26
C GLY A 78 2.98 -6.92 2.31
N LYS A 79 2.88 -5.68 2.84
CA LYS A 79 1.65 -4.90 2.83
C LYS A 79 1.71 -3.78 1.80
N THR A 80 0.56 -3.52 1.19
CA THR A 80 0.35 -2.45 0.23
C THR A 80 -0.87 -1.62 0.58
N GLN A 81 -0.87 -0.33 0.25
CA GLN A 81 -2.01 0.55 0.47
C GLN A 81 -2.16 1.60 -0.63
N VAL A 82 -3.41 1.88 -1.01
CA VAL A 82 -3.76 2.97 -1.90
C VAL A 82 -3.95 4.26 -1.09
N VAL A 83 -3.26 5.32 -1.49
CA VAL A 83 -3.10 6.57 -0.73
C VAL A 83 -3.28 7.76 -1.68
N PRO A 84 -4.51 8.23 -1.93
CA PRO A 84 -4.76 9.29 -2.90
C PRO A 84 -4.03 10.61 -2.60
N SER A 85 -3.86 10.94 -1.31
CA SER A 85 -3.13 12.14 -0.88
C SER A 85 -1.61 12.06 -1.09
N GLY A 86 -1.08 10.86 -1.32
CA GLY A 86 0.35 10.56 -1.30
C GLY A 86 1.00 10.68 0.09
N LYS A 87 0.25 10.98 1.16
CA LYS A 87 0.79 11.23 2.50
C LYS A 87 0.16 10.28 3.53
N LEU A 88 0.99 9.60 4.31
CA LEU A 88 0.57 8.85 5.49
C LEU A 88 1.71 8.66 6.50
N THR A 89 1.35 8.17 7.69
CA THR A 89 2.30 7.57 8.63
C THR A 89 2.04 6.08 8.68
N TYR A 90 3.07 5.27 8.40
CA TYR A 90 3.01 3.81 8.46
C TYR A 90 3.77 3.29 9.69
N LYS A 91 3.28 2.22 10.32
CA LYS A 91 3.93 1.59 11.49
C LYS A 91 4.36 0.17 11.16
N TYR A 92 5.67 -0.09 11.21
CA TYR A 92 6.23 -1.43 11.16
C TYR A 92 6.06 -2.14 12.51
N GLY A 93 5.70 -3.42 12.46
CA GLY A 93 5.44 -4.22 13.66
C GLY A 93 6.51 -5.25 14.01
N SER A 94 7.42 -5.55 13.07
CA SER A 94 8.46 -6.57 13.28
C SER A 94 9.55 -6.02 14.20
N PRO A 95 9.73 -6.60 15.41
CA PRO A 95 10.74 -6.14 16.37
C PRO A 95 12.17 -6.21 15.81
N GLY A 96 13.05 -5.37 16.35
CA GLY A 96 14.44 -5.26 15.92
C GLY A 96 14.66 -4.16 14.89
N THR A 97 15.87 -4.11 14.33
CA THR A 97 16.24 -3.13 13.29
C THR A 97 16.20 -3.82 11.93
N ASN A 98 15.28 -3.40 11.08
CA ASN A 98 15.03 -4.02 9.78
C ASN A 98 15.12 -2.98 8.66
N GLU A 99 15.60 -3.40 7.48
CA GLU A 99 15.61 -2.58 6.27
C GLU A 99 14.40 -2.92 5.39
N PHE A 100 13.66 -1.91 4.98
CA PHE A 100 12.48 -2.03 4.13
C PHE A 100 12.67 -1.21 2.85
N THR A 101 12.22 -1.76 1.72
CA THR A 101 12.21 -1.03 0.43
C THR A 101 10.78 -0.57 0.14
N ILE A 102 10.51 0.70 0.41
CA ILE A 102 9.21 1.32 0.11
C ILE A 102 9.15 1.57 -1.39
N THR A 103 8.13 1.07 -2.07
CA THR A 103 7.90 1.28 -3.51
C THR A 103 6.58 2.00 -3.73
N VAL A 104 6.61 3.10 -4.47
CA VAL A 104 5.45 3.91 -4.79
C VAL A 104 5.17 3.86 -6.28
N ASN A 105 3.96 3.45 -6.62
CA ASN A 105 3.39 3.52 -7.96
C ASN A 105 2.41 4.69 -8.02
N ALA A 106 2.81 5.77 -8.67
CA ALA A 106 1.93 6.89 -8.98
C ALA A 106 1.10 6.53 -10.22
N VAL A 107 -0.22 6.64 -10.13
CA VAL A 107 -1.16 6.23 -11.19
C VAL A 107 -1.83 7.45 -11.80
N GLY A 108 -1.65 7.65 -13.09
CA GLY A 108 -2.22 8.73 -13.90
C GLY A 108 -3.45 8.29 -14.71
N THR A 109 -3.82 9.09 -15.71
CA THR A 109 -4.97 8.80 -16.58
C THR A 109 -4.74 7.55 -17.41
N GLY A 110 -5.82 6.81 -17.71
CA GLY A 110 -5.74 5.55 -18.46
C GLY A 110 -4.94 4.45 -17.76
N GLY A 111 -4.61 4.61 -16.47
CA GLY A 111 -3.80 3.65 -15.72
C GLY A 111 -2.30 3.74 -16.01
N ALA A 112 -1.80 4.83 -16.59
CA ALA A 112 -0.37 5.05 -16.79
C ALA A 112 0.36 5.15 -15.43
N ILE A 113 1.48 4.45 -15.27
CA ILE A 113 2.19 4.33 -13.98
C ILE A 113 3.60 4.90 -14.07
N SER A 114 4.00 5.62 -13.02
CA SER A 114 5.40 5.93 -12.74
C SER A 114 5.77 5.36 -11.37
N THR A 115 6.96 4.77 -11.26
CA THR A 115 7.40 4.04 -10.06
C THR A 115 8.68 4.62 -9.49
N ILE A 116 8.76 4.72 -8.16
CA ILE A 116 9.98 5.05 -7.42
C ILE A 116 10.09 4.15 -6.19
N SER A 117 11.32 3.81 -5.79
CA SER A 117 11.56 3.07 -4.56
C SER A 117 12.61 3.75 -3.69
N LYS A 118 12.48 3.62 -2.37
CA LYS A 118 13.44 4.12 -1.39
C LYS A 118 13.60 3.12 -0.25
N LYS A 119 14.86 2.84 0.09
CA LYS A 119 15.21 2.04 1.26
C LYS A 119 15.14 2.88 2.54
N VAL A 120 14.62 2.28 3.61
CA VAL A 120 14.60 2.84 4.96
C VAL A 120 15.01 1.77 5.96
N LYS A 121 15.78 2.16 6.97
CA LYS A 121 16.15 1.30 8.10
C LYS A 121 15.36 1.77 9.32
N VAL A 122 14.64 0.85 9.95
CA VAL A 122 13.66 1.16 11.00
C VAL A 122 13.90 0.26 12.20
N PHE A 123 14.06 0.88 13.36
CA PHE A 123 14.09 0.21 14.66
C PHE A 123 12.69 0.13 15.27
N VAL A 124 12.32 -1.08 15.67
CA VAL A 124 11.09 -1.38 16.41
C VAL A 124 11.47 -2.02 17.74
N ALA A 125 11.10 -1.37 18.84
CA ALA A 125 11.32 -1.91 20.18
C ALA A 125 10.42 -3.14 20.39
N PHE A 126 10.98 -4.18 20.99
CA PHE A 126 10.19 -5.31 21.43
C PHE A 126 9.41 -4.91 22.69
N GLU A 127 8.09 -5.00 22.63
CA GLU A 127 7.21 -4.77 23.77
C GLU A 127 6.51 -6.07 24.14
N ILE A 128 6.67 -6.50 25.40
CA ILE A 128 5.91 -7.63 25.94
C ILE A 128 4.46 -7.17 26.13
N PRO A 129 3.45 -7.88 25.59
CA PRO A 129 2.06 -7.54 25.82
C PRO A 129 1.75 -7.43 27.32
N THR A 130 1.07 -6.37 27.74
CA THR A 130 0.79 -6.09 29.16
C THR A 130 0.10 -7.25 29.87
N ALA A 131 -0.76 -7.99 29.16
CA ALA A 131 -1.44 -9.18 29.70
C ALA A 131 -0.44 -10.30 30.05
N ILE A 132 0.57 -10.53 29.20
CA ILE A 132 1.63 -11.52 29.45
C ILE A 132 2.53 -11.05 30.58
N LEU A 133 2.92 -9.78 30.57
CA LEU A 133 3.72 -9.20 31.64
C LEU A 133 2.99 -9.33 32.99
N ASN A 134 1.71 -8.97 33.05
CA ASN A 134 0.89 -9.11 34.25
C ASN A 134 0.70 -10.56 34.67
N ALA A 135 0.51 -11.49 33.74
CA ALA A 135 0.44 -12.92 34.06
C ALA A 135 1.75 -13.42 34.69
N LEU A 136 2.89 -12.92 34.20
CA LEU A 136 4.23 -13.32 34.64
C LEU A 136 4.76 -12.56 35.87
N THR A 137 4.22 -11.40 36.21
CA THR A 137 4.75 -10.58 37.31
C THR A 137 3.70 -10.12 38.31
N GLY A 138 2.41 -10.31 38.02
CA GLY A 138 1.32 -9.71 38.79
C GLY A 138 1.38 -8.18 38.81
N GLY A 139 2.03 -7.56 37.81
CA GLY A 139 2.26 -6.12 37.76
C GLY A 139 3.45 -5.63 38.60
N THR A 140 4.16 -6.51 39.31
CA THR A 140 5.33 -6.16 40.13
C THR A 140 6.45 -7.18 39.92
N SER A 141 6.73 -8.03 40.91
CA SER A 141 7.72 -9.10 40.84
C SER A 141 7.13 -10.37 41.44
N LYS A 142 7.46 -11.52 40.85
CA LYS A 142 7.08 -12.85 41.34
C LYS A 142 8.31 -13.73 41.42
N VAL A 143 8.39 -14.54 42.46
CA VAL A 143 9.33 -15.67 42.52
C VAL A 143 8.60 -16.89 41.95
N TRP A 144 9.15 -17.43 40.87
CA TRP A 144 8.63 -18.62 40.23
C TRP A 144 9.27 -19.85 40.88
N VAL A 145 8.44 -20.71 41.45
CA VAL A 145 8.86 -21.99 42.02
C VAL A 145 8.15 -23.08 41.23
N THR A 146 8.88 -24.12 40.85
CA THR A 146 8.29 -25.32 40.25
C THR A 146 7.29 -25.92 41.23
N ASP A 147 6.10 -26.27 40.75
CA ASP A 147 5.09 -26.90 41.58
C ASP A 147 5.64 -28.19 42.22
N LYS A 148 5.69 -28.20 43.55
CA LYS A 148 6.19 -29.31 44.36
C LYS A 148 5.21 -30.49 44.43
N ASP A 149 3.94 -30.24 44.19
CA ASP A 149 2.87 -31.24 44.26
C ASP A 149 2.59 -31.84 42.87
N ALA A 150 3.23 -31.32 41.81
CA ALA A 150 3.11 -31.84 40.46
C ALA A 150 3.79 -33.22 40.31
N PRO A 151 3.14 -34.22 39.69
CA PRO A 151 3.75 -35.53 39.43
C PRO A 151 5.06 -35.41 38.64
N GLY A 152 6.13 -36.05 39.13
CA GLY A 152 7.47 -35.97 38.51
C GLY A 152 8.35 -34.84 39.04
N HIS A 153 7.95 -34.16 40.11
CA HIS A 153 8.81 -33.23 40.84
C HIS A 153 10.05 -33.95 41.40
N PHE A 154 11.24 -33.63 40.88
CA PHE A 154 12.52 -34.12 41.41
C PHE A 154 12.95 -33.29 42.62
N GLY A 155 12.26 -33.48 43.73
CA GLY A 155 12.71 -33.03 45.05
C GLY A 155 13.69 -34.05 45.64
N VAL A 156 14.89 -33.63 46.01
CA VAL A 156 15.82 -34.49 46.77
C VAL A 156 15.32 -34.61 48.21
N GLY A 157 14.60 -35.69 48.52
CA GLY A 157 14.41 -36.24 49.88
C GLY A 157 13.64 -35.37 50.87
#